data_AF-A0A355B7F1-F1
#
_entry.id   AF-A0A355B7F1-F1
#
_cell.length_a   1.000
_cell.length_b   1.000
_cell.length_c   1.000
_cell.angle_alpha   90.00
_cell.angle_beta   90.00
_cell.angle_gamma   90.00
#
_symmetry.space_group_name_H-M   'P 1'
#
loop_
_entity.id
_entity.type
_entity.pdbx_description
1 polymer ?
#
loop_
_entity_poly.entity_id
_entity_poly.type
_entity_poly.pdbx_seq_one_letter_code
_entity_poly.pdbx_strand_id
1 'polypeptide(L)'
;LIPTIEKIIKKFNLSKPVVVADAGLLSSKNIKELQENQYQFILGARIKNETTIVKNKIFETNLKDKEYAIIEKSKTEKIIIAYSDKR
;
A
#
# COMPACT_ATOMS: atom_id res chain seq x y z
N LEU A 1 -10.48 -9.58 -8.20
CA LEU A 1 -10.88 -8.23 -7.70
C LEU A 1 -11.32 -7.29 -8.83
N ILE A 2 -10.59 -7.31 -9.96
CA ILE A 2 -10.77 -6.41 -11.11
C ILE A 2 -12.22 -6.32 -11.65
N PRO A 3 -12.98 -7.43 -11.85
CA PRO A 3 -14.32 -7.32 -12.42
C PRO A 3 -15.30 -6.49 -11.57
N THR A 4 -15.09 -6.47 -10.25
CA THR A 4 -15.90 -5.65 -9.34
C THR A 4 -15.56 -4.17 -9.50
N ILE A 5 -14.28 -3.83 -9.60
CA ILE A 5 -13.81 -2.46 -9.82
C ILE A 5 -14.36 -1.93 -11.16
N GLU A 6 -14.26 -2.72 -12.22
CA GLU A 6 -14.76 -2.34 -13.56
C GLU A 6 -16.28 -2.10 -13.57
N LYS A 7 -17.05 -2.92 -12.85
CA LYS A 7 -18.50 -2.71 -12.67
C LYS A 7 -18.79 -1.39 -11.98
N ILE A 8 -18.02 -1.02 -10.96
CA ILE A 8 -18.16 0.26 -10.23
C ILE A 8 -17.80 1.43 -11.14
N ILE A 9 -16.66 1.34 -11.85
CA ILE A 9 -16.22 2.34 -12.83
C ILE A 9 -17.33 2.62 -13.85
N LYS A 10 -17.90 1.57 -14.45
CA LYS A 10 -18.99 1.69 -15.43
C LYS A 10 -20.27 2.25 -14.81
N LYS A 11 -20.64 1.77 -13.62
CA LYS A 11 -21.88 2.20 -12.94
C LYS A 11 -21.87 3.68 -12.58
N PHE A 12 -20.71 4.22 -12.20
CA PHE A 12 -20.58 5.60 -11.73
C PHE A 12 -19.83 6.51 -12.70
N ASN A 13 -19.51 6.03 -13.90
CA ASN A 13 -18.77 6.75 -14.94
C ASN A 13 -17.46 7.38 -14.41
N LEU A 14 -16.67 6.58 -13.68
CA LEU A 14 -15.43 7.04 -13.06
C LEU A 14 -14.25 6.92 -14.03
N SER A 15 -13.23 7.77 -13.84
CA SER A 15 -11.90 7.46 -14.36
C SER A 15 -11.28 6.31 -13.58
N LYS A 16 -10.15 5.77 -14.07
CA LYS A 16 -9.44 4.66 -13.41
C LYS A 16 -9.09 5.04 -11.97
N PRO A 17 -9.69 4.40 -10.95
CA PRO A 17 -9.57 4.83 -9.57
C PRO A 17 -8.26 4.37 -8.94
N VAL A 18 -7.88 5.06 -7.86
CA VAL A 18 -6.89 4.56 -6.90
C VAL A 18 -7.60 3.66 -5.91
N VAL A 19 -7.12 2.43 -5.75
CA VAL A 19 -7.72 1.43 -4.84
C VAL A 19 -7.14 1.60 -3.44
N VAL A 20 -7.99 1.84 -2.43
CA VAL A 20 -7.57 1.95 -1.02
C VAL A 20 -8.16 0.79 -0.22
N ALA A 21 -7.33 0.02 0.48
CA ALA A 21 -7.78 -1.11 1.28
C ALA A 21 -6.83 -1.43 2.45
N ASP A 22 -7.32 -2.13 3.48
CA ASP A 22 -6.45 -2.76 4.48
C ASP A 22 -5.74 -3.97 3.84
N ALA A 23 -4.43 -4.13 4.04
CA ALA A 23 -3.67 -5.21 3.42
C ALA A 23 -4.13 -6.61 3.88
N GLY A 24 -4.78 -6.72 5.04
CA GLY A 24 -5.40 -7.97 5.49
C GLY A 24 -6.62 -8.37 4.66
N LEU A 25 -7.18 -7.46 3.86
CA LEU A 25 -8.36 -7.70 3.02
C LEU A 25 -8.00 -8.05 1.57
N LEU A 26 -6.74 -7.86 1.15
CA LEU A 26 -6.27 -8.20 -0.19
C LEU A 26 -5.26 -9.34 -0.15
N SER A 27 -5.55 -10.40 -0.88
CA SER A 27 -4.59 -11.47 -1.14
C SER A 27 -3.46 -10.97 -2.04
N SER A 28 -2.28 -11.60 -1.97
CA SER A 28 -1.15 -11.31 -2.87
C SER A 28 -1.53 -11.44 -4.35
N LYS A 29 -2.46 -12.35 -4.67
CA LYS A 29 -3.03 -12.48 -6.02
C LYS A 29 -3.76 -11.21 -6.45
N ASN A 30 -4.62 -10.63 -5.58
CA ASN A 30 -5.34 -9.40 -5.90
C ASN A 30 -4.39 -8.21 -6.10
N ILE A 31 -3.32 -8.12 -5.30
CA ILE A 31 -2.30 -7.08 -5.45
C ILE A 31 -1.61 -7.20 -6.81
N LYS A 32 -1.24 -8.43 -7.21
CA LYS A 32 -0.64 -8.69 -8.52
C LYS A 32 -1.59 -8.35 -9.67
N GLU A 33 -2.87 -8.71 -9.55
CA GLU A 33 -3.89 -8.32 -10.53
C GLU A 33 -3.99 -6.79 -10.69
N LEU A 34 -3.91 -6.03 -9.59
CA LEU A 34 -3.91 -4.56 -9.65
C LEU A 34 -2.69 -4.04 -10.41
N GLN A 35 -1.50 -4.58 -10.13
CA GLN A 35 -0.26 -4.19 -10.82
C GLN A 35 -0.30 -4.51 -12.32
N GLU A 36 -0.69 -5.73 -12.69
CA GLU A 36 -0.79 -6.19 -14.09
C GLU A 36 -1.79 -5.34 -14.88
N ASN A 37 -2.89 -4.94 -14.24
CA ASN A 37 -3.89 -4.06 -14.85
C ASN A 37 -3.59 -2.58 -14.65
N GLN A 38 -2.38 -2.20 -14.19
CA GLN A 38 -1.92 -0.82 -14.01
C GLN A 38 -2.85 0.05 -13.13
N TYR A 39 -3.47 -0.54 -12.11
CA TYR A 39 -4.19 0.21 -11.09
C TYR A 39 -3.22 0.73 -10.04
N GLN A 40 -3.40 1.98 -9.65
CA GLN A 40 -2.73 2.54 -8.48
C GLN A 40 -3.45 2.10 -7.21
N PHE A 41 -2.70 1.93 -6.13
CA PHE A 41 -3.29 1.48 -4.87
C PHE A 41 -2.54 2.03 -3.64
N ILE A 42 -3.27 2.10 -2.52
CA ILE A 42 -2.76 2.39 -1.19
C ILE A 42 -3.25 1.28 -0.26
N LEU A 43 -2.31 0.56 0.37
CA LEU A 43 -2.63 -0.55 1.26
C LEU A 43 -2.19 -0.25 2.68
N GLY A 44 -3.11 -0.43 3.63
CA GLY A 44 -2.79 -0.37 5.05
C GLY A 44 -1.91 -1.55 5.43
N ALA A 45 -0.62 -1.31 5.69
CA ALA A 45 0.35 -2.34 6.04
C ALA A 45 0.51 -2.48 7.55
N ARG A 46 0.75 -3.71 8.02
CA ARG A 46 1.14 -3.99 9.41
C ARG A 46 2.63 -4.29 9.45
N ILE A 47 3.41 -3.50 10.19
CA ILE A 47 4.87 -3.66 10.32
C ILE A 47 5.25 -5.11 10.72
N LYS A 48 4.47 -5.76 11.59
CA LYS A 48 4.74 -7.15 12.01
C LYS A 48 4.75 -8.16 10.87
N ASN A 49 4.01 -7.91 9.79
CA ASN A 49 3.89 -8.78 8.61
C ASN A 49 4.99 -8.54 7.57
N GLU A 50 5.86 -7.54 7.77
CA GLU A 50 6.96 -7.25 6.84
C GLU A 50 8.18 -8.15 7.09
N THR A 51 9.05 -8.23 6.07
CA THR A 51 10.30 -8.99 6.13
C THR A 51 11.28 -8.35 7.12
N THR A 52 12.22 -9.13 7.66
CA THR A 52 13.26 -8.62 8.56
C THR A 52 14.07 -7.48 7.91
N ILE A 53 14.36 -7.59 6.60
CA ILE A 53 15.08 -6.57 5.86
C ILE A 53 14.31 -5.25 5.85
N VAL A 54 13.00 -5.29 5.57
CA VAL A 54 12.15 -4.08 5.56
C VAL A 54 12.04 -3.50 6.97
N LYS A 55 11.87 -4.34 8.00
CA LYS A 55 11.83 -3.90 9.40
C LYS A 55 13.10 -3.15 9.79
N ASN A 56 14.27 -3.68 9.46
CA ASN A 56 15.55 -3.03 9.75
C ASN A 56 15.65 -1.67 9.05
N LYS A 57 15.29 -1.59 7.76
CA LYS A 57 15.24 -0.30 7.04
C LYS A 57 14.30 0.70 7.70
N ILE A 58 13.16 0.26 8.21
CA ILE A 58 12.23 1.13 8.96
C ILE A 58 12.90 1.66 10.22
N PHE A 59 13.58 0.81 11.00
CA PHE A 59 14.27 1.25 12.21
C PHE A 59 15.43 2.21 11.94
N GLU A 60 16.14 2.04 10.81
CA GLU A 60 17.23 2.94 10.38
C GLU A 60 16.75 4.36 10.04
N THR A 61 15.45 4.56 9.78
CA THR A 61 14.90 5.89 9.46
C THR A 61 14.99 6.89 10.61
N ASN A 62 15.10 6.42 11.86
CA ASN A 62 15.20 7.25 13.07
C ASN A 62 14.20 8.43 13.12
N LEU A 63 12.96 8.19 12.68
CA LEU A 63 11.92 9.21 12.61
C LEU A 63 11.59 9.79 13.99
N LYS A 64 11.45 11.12 14.04
CA LYS A 64 10.93 11.87 15.19
C LYS A 64 9.43 12.16 15.02
N ASP A 65 8.79 12.65 16.09
CA ASP A 65 7.35 12.97 16.08
C ASP A 65 6.95 13.78 14.84
N LYS A 66 5.92 13.32 14.15
CA LYS A 66 5.34 13.88 12.90
C LYS A 66 6.24 13.82 11.68
N GLU A 67 7.38 13.13 11.74
CA GLU A 67 8.19 12.86 10.56
C GLU A 67 7.68 11.63 9.81
N TYR A 68 8.04 11.56 8.53
CA TYR A 68 7.76 10.43 7.68
C TYR A 68 8.98 10.06 6.82
N ALA A 69 9.05 8.79 6.43
CA ALA A 69 10.03 8.27 5.49
C ALA A 69 9.35 7.46 4.39
N ILE A 70 10.04 7.36 3.24
CA ILE A 70 9.64 6.52 2.12
C ILE A 70 10.74 5.48 1.91
N ILE A 71 10.37 4.22 1.85
CA ILE A 71 11.26 3.09 1.57
C ILE A 71 10.81 2.43 0.28
N GLU A 72 11.71 2.34 -0.69
CA GLU A 72 11.49 1.53 -1.89
C GLU A 72 11.50 0.04 -1.52
N LYS A 73 10.34 -0.62 -1.62
CA LYS A 73 10.16 -2.04 -1.28
C LYS A 73 10.49 -2.92 -2.49
N SER A 74 10.08 -2.47 -3.67
CA SER A 74 10.31 -3.13 -4.94
C SER A 74 10.32 -2.10 -6.08
N LYS A 75 10.42 -2.55 -7.34
CA LYS A 75 10.35 -1.65 -8.50
C LYS A 75 8.99 -0.96 -8.66
N THR A 76 7.94 -1.51 -8.06
CA THR A 76 6.55 -1.06 -8.25
C THR A 76 5.88 -0.65 -6.95
N GLU A 77 6.54 -0.82 -5.81
CA GLU A 77 5.96 -0.62 -4.49
C GLU A 77 6.92 0.17 -3.60
N LYS A 78 6.35 1.16 -2.92
CA LYS A 78 7.00 1.91 -1.87
C LYS A 78 6.20 1.79 -0.58
N ILE A 79 6.91 1.83 0.54
CA ILE A 79 6.34 1.89 1.88
C ILE A 79 6.48 3.34 2.36
N ILE A 80 5.37 3.92 2.80
CA ILE A 80 5.36 5.22 3.46
C ILE A 80 5.16 4.97 4.95
N ILE A 81 6.13 5.38 5.78
CA ILE A 81 6.05 5.28 7.24
C ILE A 81 5.92 6.69 7.79
N ALA A 82 4.92 6.91 8.64
CA ALA A 82 4.80 8.13 9.43
C ALA A 82 4.91 7.75 10.92
N TYR A 83 5.56 8.59 11.71
CA TYR A 83 5.74 8.38 13.14
C TYR A 83 5.04 9.49 13.94
N SER A 84 4.44 9.12 15.08
CA SER A 84 3.78 10.02 16.02
C SER A 84 4.03 9.51 17.44
N ASP A 85 4.49 10.38 18.33
CA ASP A 85 4.63 10.07 19.77
C ASP A 85 3.26 9.90 20.43
N LYS A 86 2.23 10.54 19.85
CA LYS A 86 0.84 10.35 20.24
C LYS A 86 0.27 9.14 19.52
N ARG A 87 -0.24 8.17 20.28
CA ARG A 87 -0.92 6.98 19.77
C ARG A 87 -2.43 7.16 19.75
#